data_AF-A0A7S2PU99-F1
#
_entry.id   AF-A0A7S2PU99-F1
#
_cell.length_a   1.000
_cell.length_b   1.000
_cell.length_c   1.000
_cell.angle_alpha   90.00
_cell.angle_beta   90.00
_cell.angle_gamma   90.00
#
_symmetry.space_group_name_H-M   'P 1'
#
loop_
_entity.id
_entity.type
_entity.pdbx_description
1 polymer ?
#
loop_
_entity_poly.entity_id
_entity_poly.type
_entity_poly.pdbx_seq_one_letter_code
_entity_poly.pdbx_strand_id
1 'polypeptide(L)'
;AFWSKNYEEAAQYAEKYSECHQTRRFPDLFQTFYQGITAFRLVRLEDDKSREWADVGKNALSKYETWVNYSDWNWENKMLLLEAESHACIGELEIAKSKFQASIDSAQKHRFVHEEGLASELFGMFYEENGNKEEAMQQYSHARSCYQKWGAFALADRLNTAS
;
A
#
# COMPACT_ATOMS: atom_id res chain seq x y z
N ALA A 1 9.53 9.38 -3.89
CA ALA A 1 9.56 8.90 -2.50
C ALA A 1 8.79 7.59 -2.32
N PHE A 2 7.45 7.58 -2.37
CA PHE A 2 6.63 6.38 -2.03
C PHE A 2 7.03 5.09 -2.78
N TRP A 3 7.00 5.10 -4.11
CA TRP A 3 7.38 3.95 -4.95
C TRP A 3 8.82 3.48 -4.76
N SER A 4 9.68 4.33 -4.19
CA SER A 4 11.07 4.03 -3.90
C SER A 4 11.29 3.46 -2.49
N LYS A 5 10.23 3.10 -1.74
CA LYS A 5 10.27 2.67 -0.32
C LYS A 5 10.83 3.73 0.66
N ASN A 6 10.94 5.00 0.25
CA ASN A 6 11.38 6.06 1.16
C ASN A 6 10.18 6.63 1.92
N TYR A 7 9.74 5.93 2.97
CA TYR A 7 8.50 6.24 3.69
C TYR A 7 8.59 7.50 4.54
N GLU A 8 9.74 7.77 5.18
CA GLU A 8 9.97 9.02 5.92
C GLU A 8 9.90 10.24 4.99
N GLU A 9 10.55 10.18 3.83
CA GLU A 9 10.51 11.26 2.84
C GLU A 9 9.10 11.41 2.25
N ALA A 10 8.39 10.29 2.01
CA ALA A 10 6.99 10.33 1.58
C ALA A 10 6.09 11.01 2.62
N ALA A 11 6.33 10.77 3.92
CA ALA A 11 5.61 11.42 5.02
C ALA A 11 5.92 12.92 5.09
N GLN A 12 7.17 13.34 4.93
CA GLN A 12 7.52 14.77 4.89
C GLN A 12 6.85 15.50 3.72
N TYR A 13 6.78 14.86 2.55
CA TYR A 13 6.02 15.43 1.43
C TYR A 13 4.52 15.49 1.72
N ALA A 14 3.97 14.49 2.40
CA ALA A 14 2.58 14.48 2.83
C ALA A 14 2.24 15.62 3.81
N GLU A 15 3.10 15.87 4.81
CA GLU A 15 2.96 16.96 5.78
C GLU A 15 3.05 18.33 5.11
N LYS A 16 4.09 18.59 4.31
CA LYS A 16 4.22 19.87 3.57
C LYS A 16 3.04 20.13 2.64
N TYR A 17 2.47 19.07 2.07
CA TYR A 17 1.33 19.19 1.19
C TYR A 17 0.03 19.47 1.96
N SER A 18 -0.15 18.93 3.18
CA SER A 18 -1.31 19.22 4.03
C SER A 18 -1.31 20.68 4.51
N GLU A 19 -0.13 21.25 4.80
CA GLU A 19 0.05 22.66 5.13
C GLU A 19 -0.35 23.59 3.97
N CYS A 20 -0.12 23.17 2.72
CA CYS A 20 -0.43 23.96 1.52
C CYS A 20 -1.92 23.90 1.11
N HIS A 21 -2.72 23.00 1.69
CA HIS A 21 -4.04 22.59 1.18
C HIS A 21 -5.26 23.36 1.72
N GLN A 22 -5.08 24.48 2.41
CA GLN A 22 -6.20 25.33 2.79
C GLN A 22 -6.98 25.92 1.59
N THR A 23 -6.50 25.74 0.35
CA THR A 23 -7.07 26.38 -0.86
C THR A 23 -7.10 25.50 -2.12
N ARG A 24 -7.84 24.36 -2.16
CA ARG A 24 -8.66 23.87 -3.34
C ARG A 24 -9.07 22.37 -3.29
N ARG A 25 -10.34 22.15 -2.96
CA ARG A 25 -11.45 21.38 -3.59
C ARG A 25 -11.30 20.18 -4.58
N PHE A 26 -10.19 19.46 -4.67
CA PHE A 26 -10.22 18.08 -5.23
C PHE A 26 -9.64 17.10 -4.21
N PRO A 27 -10.34 16.00 -3.85
CA PRO A 27 -9.70 14.92 -3.13
C PRO A 27 -8.68 14.30 -4.08
N ASP A 28 -7.39 14.44 -3.78
CA ASP A 28 -6.37 13.65 -4.48
C ASP A 28 -6.53 12.21 -3.96
N LEU A 29 -7.33 11.45 -4.70
CA LEU A 29 -7.72 10.07 -4.42
C LEU A 29 -6.46 9.21 -4.24
N PHE A 30 -5.51 9.37 -5.16
CA PHE A 30 -4.25 8.62 -5.18
C PHE A 30 -3.31 9.06 -4.05
N GLN A 31 -3.24 10.36 -3.75
CA GLN A 31 -2.50 10.81 -2.58
C GLN A 31 -3.05 10.22 -1.29
N THR A 32 -4.38 10.23 -1.11
CA THR A 32 -5.04 9.65 0.07
C THR A 32 -4.65 8.19 0.23
N PHE A 33 -4.60 7.44 -0.87
CA PHE A 33 -4.16 6.04 -0.88
C PHE A 33 -2.71 5.87 -0.42
N TYR A 34 -1.78 6.57 -1.07
CA TYR A 34 -0.35 6.42 -0.75
C TYR A 34 -0.01 6.94 0.65
N GLN A 35 -0.69 7.99 1.11
CA GLN A 35 -0.59 8.45 2.50
C GLN A 35 -1.11 7.40 3.48
N GLY A 36 -2.25 6.77 3.19
CA GLY A 36 -2.80 5.71 4.04
C GLY A 36 -1.88 4.51 4.19
N ILE A 37 -1.31 4.02 3.08
CA ILE A 37 -0.34 2.92 3.12
C ILE A 37 0.92 3.35 3.86
N THR A 38 1.48 4.54 3.56
CA THR A 38 2.68 5.04 4.26
C THR A 38 2.45 5.12 5.76
N ALA A 39 1.29 5.65 6.16
CA ALA A 39 0.91 5.77 7.55
C ALA A 39 0.90 4.41 8.26
N PHE A 40 0.18 3.41 7.73
CA PHE A 40 0.17 2.07 8.34
C PHE A 40 1.56 1.43 8.39
N ARG A 41 2.40 1.64 7.37
CA ARG A 41 3.79 1.16 7.38
C ARG A 41 4.62 1.83 8.47
N LEU A 42 4.48 3.14 8.67
CA LEU A 42 5.18 3.86 9.75
C LEU A 42 4.74 3.39 11.14
N VAL A 43 3.46 3.07 11.34
CA VAL A 43 2.97 2.46 12.59
C VAL A 43 3.70 1.16 12.92
N ARG A 44 4.06 0.37 11.92
CA ARG A 44 4.78 -0.90 12.09
C ARG A 44 6.28 -0.73 12.34
N LEU A 45 6.85 0.41 11.94
CA LEU A 45 8.30 0.68 12.01
C LEU A 45 8.71 1.55 13.20
N GLU A 46 7.85 2.47 13.64
CA GLU A 46 8.14 3.47 14.67
C GLU A 46 7.16 3.41 15.86
N ASP A 47 7.69 3.49 17.08
CA ASP A 47 6.88 3.40 18.31
C ASP A 47 6.29 4.76 18.74
N ASP A 48 7.04 5.86 18.55
CA ASP A 48 6.78 7.16 19.19
C ASP A 48 5.65 7.99 18.54
N LYS A 49 5.38 7.79 17.23
CA LYS A 49 4.29 8.46 16.48
C LYS A 49 3.19 7.51 15.98
N SER A 50 3.18 6.28 16.47
CA SER A 50 2.29 5.21 15.99
C SER A 50 0.79 5.58 16.02
N ARG A 51 0.33 6.35 17.02
CA ARG A 51 -1.08 6.76 17.12
C ARG A 51 -1.53 7.72 16.03
N GLU A 52 -0.74 8.76 15.76
CA GLU A 52 -1.09 9.79 14.77
C GLU A 52 -1.16 9.19 13.37
N TRP A 53 -0.17 8.34 13.02
CA TRP A 53 -0.17 7.63 11.75
C TRP A 53 -1.32 6.63 11.63
N ALA A 54 -1.68 5.91 12.71
CA ALA A 54 -2.81 5.01 12.67
C ALA A 54 -4.12 5.74 12.30
N ASP A 55 -4.33 6.96 12.80
CA ASP A 55 -5.51 7.76 12.49
C ASP A 55 -5.50 8.27 11.03
N VAL A 56 -4.33 8.63 10.49
CA VAL A 56 -4.16 8.98 9.07
C VAL A 56 -4.54 7.78 8.18
N GLY A 57 -4.03 6.60 8.50
CA GLY A 57 -4.34 5.36 7.78
C GLY A 57 -5.83 5.03 7.80
N LYS A 58 -6.46 5.09 8.99
CA LYS A 58 -7.91 4.84 9.16
C LYS A 58 -8.78 5.84 8.40
N ASN A 59 -8.39 7.11 8.37
CA ASN A 59 -9.11 8.13 7.59
C ASN A 59 -9.02 7.85 6.09
N ALA A 60 -7.84 7.44 5.59
CA ALA A 60 -7.69 7.01 4.21
C ALA A 60 -8.59 5.79 3.88
N LEU A 61 -8.61 4.79 4.76
CA LEU A 61 -9.48 3.62 4.61
C LEU A 61 -10.96 4.01 4.55
N SER A 62 -11.44 4.83 5.48
CA SER A 62 -12.85 5.26 5.51
C SER A 62 -13.29 6.01 4.26
N LYS A 63 -12.39 6.83 3.67
CA LYS A 63 -12.65 7.47 2.36
C LYS A 63 -12.79 6.44 1.25
N TYR A 64 -11.93 5.43 1.23
CA TYR A 64 -11.97 4.36 0.23
C TYR A 64 -13.18 3.44 0.37
N GLU A 65 -13.62 3.12 1.59
CA GLU A 65 -14.90 2.43 1.86
C GLU A 65 -16.08 3.20 1.25
N THR A 66 -16.04 4.53 1.36
CA THR A 66 -17.05 5.40 0.75
C THR A 66 -16.95 5.38 -0.78
N TRP A 67 -15.73 5.45 -1.34
CA TRP A 67 -15.50 5.51 -2.78
C TRP A 67 -15.85 4.22 -3.52
N VAL A 68 -15.65 3.05 -2.90
CA VAL A 68 -16.03 1.75 -3.47
C VAL A 68 -17.52 1.70 -3.81
N ASN A 69 -18.39 2.37 -3.02
CA ASN A 69 -19.82 2.43 -3.32
C ASN A 69 -20.15 3.20 -4.62
N TYR A 70 -19.24 4.06 -5.09
CA TYR A 70 -19.39 4.77 -6.36
C TYR A 70 -18.82 3.98 -7.54
N SER A 71 -17.76 3.21 -7.33
CA SER A 71 -17.15 2.35 -8.36
C SER A 71 -16.24 1.30 -7.72
N ASP A 72 -16.78 0.11 -7.52
CA ASP A 72 -16.02 -1.07 -7.08
C ASP A 72 -14.82 -1.31 -7.99
N TRP A 73 -15.03 -1.26 -9.30
CA TRP A 73 -14.03 -1.54 -10.32
C TRP A 73 -12.75 -0.70 -10.16
N ASN A 74 -12.88 0.58 -9.79
CA ASN A 74 -11.73 1.50 -9.67
C ASN A 74 -11.07 1.50 -8.30
N TRP A 75 -11.82 1.17 -7.24
CA TRP A 75 -11.42 1.48 -5.87
C TRP A 75 -11.30 0.26 -4.95
N GLU A 76 -11.91 -0.88 -5.33
CA GLU A 76 -11.94 -2.09 -4.50
C GLU A 76 -10.54 -2.57 -4.12
N ASN A 77 -9.64 -2.69 -5.09
CA ASN A 77 -8.29 -3.20 -4.82
C ASN A 77 -7.50 -2.30 -3.85
N LYS A 78 -7.63 -0.96 -3.97
CA LYS A 78 -6.97 0.00 -3.08
C LYS A 78 -7.54 -0.05 -1.66
N MET A 79 -8.86 -0.18 -1.55
CA MET A 79 -9.54 -0.36 -0.27
C MET A 79 -9.09 -1.65 0.42
N LEU A 80 -9.07 -2.77 -0.31
CA LEU A 80 -8.58 -4.07 0.19
C LEU A 80 -7.12 -3.99 0.65
N LEU A 81 -6.26 -3.25 -0.07
CA LEU A 81 -4.86 -3.08 0.32
C LEU A 81 -4.70 -2.24 1.61
N LEU A 82 -5.52 -1.20 1.77
CA LEU A 82 -5.57 -0.40 3.01
C LEU A 82 -6.08 -1.24 4.19
N GLU A 83 -7.11 -2.08 3.98
CA GLU A 83 -7.57 -3.03 4.99
C GLU A 83 -6.46 -4.01 5.38
N ALA A 84 -5.72 -4.54 4.40
CA ALA A 84 -4.63 -5.49 4.64
C ALA A 84 -3.55 -4.89 5.55
N GLU A 85 -3.10 -3.67 5.26
CA GLU A 85 -2.13 -2.95 6.10
C GLU A 85 -2.69 -2.56 7.47
N SER A 86 -3.99 -2.22 7.56
CA SER A 86 -4.66 -1.94 8.83
C SER A 86 -4.69 -3.18 9.75
N HIS A 87 -5.11 -4.33 9.23
CA HIS A 87 -5.06 -5.61 9.94
C HIS A 87 -3.61 -6.01 10.26
N ALA A 88 -2.70 -5.69 9.34
CA ALA A 88 -1.26 -5.57 9.51
C ALA A 88 -0.83 -5.05 10.89
N CYS A 89 -1.21 -3.80 11.13
CA CYS A 89 -0.81 -3.01 12.29
C CYS A 89 -1.34 -3.56 13.62
N ILE A 90 -2.52 -4.19 13.61
CA ILE A 90 -3.17 -4.70 14.83
C ILE A 90 -2.87 -6.17 15.11
N GLY A 91 -2.03 -6.82 14.30
CA GLY A 91 -1.59 -8.21 14.50
C GLY A 91 -2.59 -9.26 14.03
N GLU A 92 -3.60 -8.89 13.24
CA GLU A 92 -4.59 -9.83 12.68
C GLU A 92 -4.07 -10.48 11.40
N LEU A 93 -2.99 -11.25 11.53
CA LEU A 93 -2.15 -11.71 10.41
C LEU A 93 -2.91 -12.51 9.35
N GLU A 94 -3.82 -13.41 9.73
CA GLU A 94 -4.59 -14.21 8.77
C GLU A 94 -5.60 -13.38 7.98
N ILE A 95 -6.19 -12.36 8.61
CA ILE A 95 -7.09 -11.43 7.92
C ILE A 95 -6.27 -10.55 6.97
N ALA A 96 -5.13 -10.04 7.42
CA ALA A 96 -4.23 -9.26 6.58
C ALA A 96 -3.80 -10.03 5.31
N LYS A 97 -3.38 -11.30 5.45
CA LYS A 97 -3.04 -12.19 4.32
C LYS A 97 -4.19 -12.30 3.32
N SER A 98 -5.39 -12.58 3.81
CA SER A 98 -6.59 -12.69 2.98
C SER A 98 -6.88 -11.41 2.22
N LYS A 99 -6.73 -10.25 2.87
CA LYS A 99 -6.95 -8.93 2.26
C LYS A 99 -5.87 -8.56 1.23
N PHE A 100 -4.60 -8.88 1.49
CA PHE A 100 -3.53 -8.72 0.51
C PHE A 100 -3.82 -9.54 -0.76
N GLN A 101 -4.17 -10.82 -0.60
CA GLN A 101 -4.51 -11.66 -1.74
C GLN A 101 -5.74 -11.13 -2.50
N ALA A 102 -6.79 -10.73 -1.78
CA ALA A 102 -7.98 -10.15 -2.40
C ALA A 102 -7.66 -8.87 -3.19
N SER A 103 -6.75 -8.02 -2.70
CA SER A 103 -6.28 -6.83 -3.42
C SER A 103 -5.58 -7.20 -4.73
N ILE A 104 -4.71 -8.22 -4.71
CA ILE A 104 -4.02 -8.72 -5.92
C ILE A 104 -5.04 -9.23 -6.93
N ASP A 105 -5.98 -10.08 -6.49
CA ASP A 105 -7.00 -10.67 -7.35
C ASP A 105 -7.92 -9.61 -7.98
N SER A 106 -8.33 -8.60 -7.19
CA SER A 106 -9.14 -7.48 -7.68
C SER A 106 -8.38 -6.63 -8.70
N ALA A 107 -7.12 -6.28 -8.41
CA ALA A 107 -6.28 -5.52 -9.34
C ALA A 107 -6.06 -6.28 -10.66
N GLN A 108 -5.83 -7.59 -10.58
CA GLN A 108 -5.67 -8.46 -11.74
C GLN A 108 -6.95 -8.52 -12.58
N LYS A 109 -8.10 -8.74 -11.94
CA LYS A 109 -9.42 -8.77 -12.59
C LYS A 109 -9.71 -7.47 -13.34
N HIS A 110 -9.32 -6.33 -12.78
CA HIS A 110 -9.55 -5.00 -13.36
C HIS A 110 -8.37 -4.51 -14.24
N ARG A 111 -7.33 -5.34 -14.41
CA ARG A 111 -6.14 -5.09 -15.24
C ARG A 111 -5.28 -3.90 -14.79
N PHE A 112 -5.30 -3.58 -13.49
CA PHE A 112 -4.41 -2.59 -12.89
C PHE A 112 -3.05 -3.20 -12.55
N VAL A 113 -2.26 -3.50 -13.58
CA VAL A 113 -0.98 -4.22 -13.44
C VAL A 113 0.01 -3.58 -12.46
N HIS A 114 0.04 -2.25 -12.38
CA HIS A 114 0.92 -1.53 -11.45
C HIS A 114 0.44 -1.63 -10.00
N GLU A 115 -0.86 -1.73 -9.78
CA GLU A 115 -1.45 -1.88 -8.44
C GLU A 115 -1.43 -3.35 -7.99
N GLU A 116 -1.57 -4.30 -8.92
CA GLU A 116 -1.29 -5.73 -8.70
C GLU A 116 0.15 -5.90 -8.21
N GLY A 117 1.11 -5.30 -8.92
CA GLY A 117 2.52 -5.34 -8.52
C GLY A 117 2.79 -4.71 -7.15
N LEU A 118 2.16 -3.56 -6.86
CA LEU A 118 2.26 -2.90 -5.56
C LEU A 118 1.71 -3.78 -4.42
N ALA A 119 0.52 -4.37 -4.62
CA ALA A 119 -0.09 -5.24 -3.63
C ALA A 119 0.77 -6.48 -3.34
N SER A 120 1.33 -7.11 -4.38
CA SER A 120 2.27 -8.22 -4.21
C SER A 120 3.57 -7.80 -3.51
N GLU A 121 4.11 -6.62 -3.83
CA GLU A 121 5.32 -6.13 -3.15
C GLU A 121 5.07 -5.92 -1.64
N LEU A 122 3.96 -5.27 -1.27
CA LEU A 122 3.61 -5.06 0.13
C LEU A 122 3.30 -6.38 0.84
N PHE A 123 2.67 -7.33 0.15
CA PHE A 123 2.43 -8.65 0.71
C PHE A 123 3.73 -9.42 0.97
N GLY A 124 4.71 -9.30 0.06
CA GLY A 124 6.05 -9.84 0.25
C GLY A 124 6.73 -9.28 1.49
N MET A 125 6.68 -7.95 1.69
CA MET A 125 7.21 -7.31 2.92
C MET A 125 6.52 -7.82 4.17
N PHE A 126 5.19 -7.95 4.12
CA PHE A 126 4.43 -8.51 5.22
C PHE A 126 4.90 -9.93 5.57
N TYR A 127 5.16 -10.78 4.57
CA TYR A 127 5.69 -12.11 4.82
C TYR A 127 7.09 -12.09 5.45
N GLU A 128 7.99 -11.23 4.99
CA GLU A 128 9.33 -11.08 5.57
C GLU A 128 9.30 -10.65 7.03
N GLU A 129 8.48 -9.64 7.35
CA GLU A 129 8.30 -9.15 8.72
C GLU A 129 7.75 -10.22 9.66
N ASN A 130 7.03 -11.21 9.12
CA ASN A 130 6.48 -12.35 9.85
C ASN A 130 7.36 -13.62 9.71
N GLY A 131 8.57 -13.52 9.16
CA GLY A 131 9.54 -14.62 9.09
C GLY A 131 9.34 -15.64 7.95
N ASN A 132 8.42 -15.39 7.01
CA ASN A 132 8.04 -16.32 5.95
C ASN A 132 8.77 -15.98 4.64
N LYS A 133 10.07 -16.29 4.58
CA LYS A 133 10.95 -15.86 3.46
C LYS A 133 10.58 -16.47 2.11
N GLU A 134 10.11 -17.72 2.10
CA GLU A 134 9.78 -18.42 0.85
C GLU A 134 8.57 -17.76 0.17
N GLU A 135 7.52 -17.51 0.94
CA GLU A 135 6.31 -16.82 0.52
C GLU A 135 6.62 -15.38 0.09
N ALA A 136 7.50 -14.68 0.82
CA ALA A 136 7.95 -13.34 0.44
C ALA A 136 8.61 -13.33 -0.95
N MET A 137 9.52 -14.27 -1.23
CA MET A 137 10.18 -14.37 -2.54
C MET A 137 9.19 -14.64 -3.68
N GLN A 138 8.16 -15.46 -3.44
CA GLN A 138 7.10 -15.69 -4.43
C GLN A 138 6.36 -14.39 -4.76
N GLN A 139 5.98 -13.62 -3.74
CA GLN A 139 5.28 -12.34 -3.92
C GLN A 139 6.16 -11.28 -4.60
N TYR A 140 7.44 -11.19 -4.25
CA TYR A 140 8.38 -10.29 -4.93
C TYR A 140 8.62 -10.65 -6.39
N SER A 141 8.71 -11.95 -6.72
CA SER A 141 8.80 -12.40 -8.10
C SER A 141 7.56 -12.01 -8.91
N HIS A 142 6.38 -12.12 -8.32
CA HIS A 142 5.12 -11.69 -8.93
C HIS A 142 5.09 -10.16 -9.14
N ALA A 143 5.42 -9.38 -8.12
CA ALA A 143 5.52 -7.92 -8.20
C ALA A 143 6.49 -7.46 -9.30
N ARG A 144 7.66 -8.11 -9.41
CA ARG A 144 8.65 -7.86 -10.46
C ARG A 144 8.08 -8.08 -11.85
N SER A 145 7.36 -9.19 -12.07
CA SER A 145 6.70 -9.49 -13.35
C SER A 145 5.70 -8.39 -13.72
N CYS A 146 4.92 -7.91 -12.75
CA CYS A 146 3.97 -6.83 -12.96
C CYS A 146 4.65 -5.50 -13.30
N TYR A 147 5.71 -5.13 -12.60
CA TYR A 147 6.46 -3.91 -12.92
C TYR A 147 7.17 -3.98 -14.28
N GLN A 148 7.68 -5.15 -14.67
CA GLN A 148 8.22 -5.37 -16.02
C GLN A 148 7.14 -5.18 -17.09
N LYS A 149 5.95 -5.76 -16.91
CA LYS A 149 4.81 -5.58 -17.82
C LYS A 149 4.35 -4.13 -17.90
N TRP A 150 4.41 -3.41 -16.78
CA TRP A 150 4.07 -1.99 -16.72
C TRP A 150 5.15 -1.09 -17.37
N GLY A 151 6.40 -1.55 -17.45
CA GLY A 151 7.55 -0.79 -17.97
C GLY A 151 8.38 -0.08 -16.89
N ALA A 152 8.13 -0.34 -15.61
CA ALA A 152 8.87 0.24 -14.49
C ALA A 152 10.09 -0.62 -14.12
N PHE A 153 11.06 -0.71 -15.03
CA PHE A 153 12.24 -1.58 -14.87
C PHE A 153 13.08 -1.26 -13.62
N ALA A 154 13.22 0.01 -13.25
CA ALA A 154 13.93 0.38 -12.02
C ALA A 154 13.27 -0.19 -10.75
N LEU A 155 11.93 -0.27 -10.72
CA LEU A 155 11.21 -0.90 -9.60
C LEU A 155 11.37 -2.42 -9.60
N ALA A 156 11.38 -3.03 -10.79
CA ALA A 156 11.62 -4.45 -10.97
C ALA A 156 13.04 -4.85 -10.53
N ASP A 157 14.05 -4.07 -10.90
CA ASP A 157 15.45 -4.35 -10.57
C ASP A 157 15.73 -4.25 -9.07
N ARG A 158 15.08 -3.30 -8.39
CA ARG A 158 15.16 -3.17 -6.93
C ARG A 158 14.70 -4.42 -6.18
N LEU A 159 13.76 -5.18 -6.75
CA LEU A 159 13.29 -6.44 -6.16
C LEU A 159 14.24 -7.62 -6.41
N ASN A 160 15.26 -7.49 -7.29
CA ASN A 160 16.29 -8.51 -7.46
C ASN A 160 17.32 -8.50 -6.32
N THR A 161 17.55 -7.35 -5.70
CA THR A 161 18.60 -7.16 -4.67
C THR A 161 18.14 -7.50 -3.24
N ALA A 162 16.87 -7.83 -3.03
CA ALA A 162 16.29 -8.10 -1.70
C ALA A 162 16.45 -9.58 -1.25
N SER A 163 17.46 -10.30 -1.75
CA SER A 163 17.74 -11.71 -1.40
C SER A 163 18.81 -11.86 -0.32
#